data_AF-A0A1J3CEU3-F1
#
_entry.id   AF-A0A1J3CEU3-F1
#
_cell.length_a   1.000
_cell.length_b   1.000
_cell.length_c   1.000
_cell.angle_alpha   90.00
_cell.angle_beta   90.00
_cell.angle_gamma   90.00
#
_symmetry.space_group_name_H-M   'P 1'
#
loop_
_entity.id
_entity.type
_entity.pdbx_description
1 polymer ?
#
loop_
_entity_poly.entity_id
_entity_poly.type
_entity_poly.pdbx_seq_one_letter_code
_entity_poly.pdbx_strand_id
1 'polypeptide(L)'
;FDCFVSCKTTIDDIESKLKRIEEDPEGSGTTHLFNCMKSVTSRANLAFEPLFERQAQAEKIRSVQGMLQRFRTLFNLPSIIRSSISKGEYDLAVREYNKAKSIALPSHVNLLKRVLEEVEKVMLEFKATLYKSMEDPKIDFTSLENTVRLLLE
;
A
#
# COMPACT_ATOMS: atom_id res chain seq x y z
N PHE A 1 7.45 33.90 78.10
CA PHE A 1 7.30 34.77 76.92
C PHE A 1 8.29 34.40 75.82
N ASP A 2 9.57 34.13 76.14
CA ASP A 2 10.60 33.80 75.15
C ASP A 2 10.28 32.58 74.27
N CYS A 3 9.72 31.51 74.84
CA CYS A 3 9.29 30.34 74.08
C CYS A 3 8.18 30.66 73.07
N PHE A 4 7.22 31.52 73.46
CA PHE A 4 6.14 31.95 72.56
C PHE A 4 6.68 32.80 71.41
N VAL A 5 7.60 33.72 71.70
CA VAL A 5 8.28 34.54 70.68
C VAL A 5 9.07 33.65 69.72
N SER A 6 9.84 32.69 70.24
CA SER A 6 10.60 31.75 69.41
C SER A 6 9.70 30.89 68.51
N CYS A 7 8.61 30.33 69.05
CA CYS A 7 7.67 29.54 68.25
C CYS A 7 7.02 30.40 67.16
N LYS A 8 6.63 31.65 67.48
CA LYS A 8 6.07 32.58 66.52
C LYS A 8 7.07 32.91 65.40
N THR A 9 8.32 33.21 65.75
CA THR A 9 9.37 33.48 64.75
C THR A 9 9.59 32.29 63.83
N THR A 10 9.58 31.06 64.35
CA THR A 10 9.71 29.85 63.52
C THR A 10 8.50 29.67 62.60
N ILE A 11 7.28 29.91 63.08
CA ILE A 11 6.06 29.82 62.26
C ILE A 11 6.07 30.90 61.17
N ASP A 12 6.38 32.14 61.52
CA ASP A 12 6.44 33.26 60.59
C ASP A 12 7.55 33.02 59.52
N ASP A 13 8.69 32.42 59.91
CA ASP A 13 9.77 32.03 58.98
C ASP A 13 9.31 30.92 58.02
N ILE A 14 8.64 29.87 58.52
CA ILE A 14 8.09 28.79 57.68
C ILE A 14 7.02 29.34 56.73
N GLU A 15 6.10 30.17 57.22
CA GLU A 15 5.06 30.79 56.41
C GLU A 15 5.68 31.63 55.28
N SER A 16 6.72 32.40 55.58
CA SER A 16 7.44 33.19 54.57
C SER A 16 8.12 32.32 53.52
N LYS A 17 8.68 31.17 53.92
CA LYS A 17 9.31 30.21 53.00
C LYS A 17 8.29 29.53 52.10
N LEU A 18 7.14 29.14 52.66
CA LEU A 18 6.05 28.54 51.88
C LEU A 18 5.47 29.53 50.86
N LYS A 19 5.21 30.78 51.26
CA LYS A 19 4.75 31.83 50.33
C LYS A 19 5.75 32.06 49.21
N ARG A 20 7.06 32.09 49.50
CA ARG A 20 8.09 32.20 48.45
C ARG A 20 8.10 31.03 47.48
N ILE A 21 7.83 29.81 47.94
CA ILE A 21 7.73 28.63 47.07
C ILE A 21 6.46 28.67 46.21
N GLU A 22 5.35 29.18 46.76
CA GLU A 22 4.08 29.35 46.04
C GLU A 22 4.11 30.51 45.04
N GLU A 23 4.84 31.59 45.37
CA GLU A 23 5.02 32.78 44.53
C GLU A 23 6.10 32.59 43.46
N ASP A 24 7.00 31.61 43.64
CA ASP A 24 8.01 31.25 42.64
C ASP A 24 7.31 30.59 41.43
N PRO A 25 7.34 31.22 40.23
CA PRO A 25 6.77 30.65 39.02
C PRO A 25 7.39 29.30 38.63
N GLU A 26 8.63 29.04 39.07
CA GLU A 26 9.32 27.75 38.92
C GLU A 26 9.13 26.82 40.14
N GLY A 27 8.71 27.35 41.29
CA GLY A 27 8.60 26.64 42.57
C GLY A 27 7.35 25.76 42.72
N SER A 28 6.35 25.94 41.87
CA SER A 28 5.14 25.11 41.86
C SER A 28 5.26 23.90 40.91
N GLY A 29 5.44 22.73 41.54
CA GLY A 29 4.90 21.43 41.13
C GLY A 29 5.11 21.01 39.68
N THR A 30 6.19 20.27 39.37
CA THR A 30 6.41 19.54 38.10
C THR A 30 6.30 20.34 36.78
N THR A 31 5.96 21.64 36.80
CA THR A 31 5.71 22.46 35.62
C THR A 31 6.96 22.61 34.76
N HIS A 32 8.11 22.85 35.39
CA HIS A 32 9.40 22.86 34.69
C HIS A 32 9.68 21.51 34.02
N LEU A 33 9.50 20.40 34.73
CA LEU A 33 9.66 19.05 34.18
C LEU A 33 8.70 18.79 33.01
N PHE A 34 7.44 19.19 33.14
CA PHE A 34 6.44 19.07 32.07
C PHE A 34 6.85 19.87 30.82
N ASN A 35 7.33 21.09 30.99
CA ASN A 35 7.81 21.93 29.90
C ASN A 35 9.06 21.34 29.23
N CYS A 36 10.01 20.83 30.01
CA CYS A 36 11.17 20.11 29.49
C CYS A 36 10.73 18.87 28.69
N MET A 37 9.83 18.06 29.23
CA MET A 37 9.31 16.86 28.56
C MET A 37 8.60 17.23 27.26
N LYS A 38 7.77 18.27 27.26
CA LYS A 38 7.08 18.76 26.06
C LYS A 38 8.08 19.23 24.99
N SER A 39 9.14 19.92 25.39
CA SER A 39 10.22 20.35 24.48
C SER A 39 10.96 19.15 23.88
N VAL A 40 11.31 18.15 24.70
CA VAL A 40 11.95 16.91 24.24
C VAL A 40 11.03 16.17 23.26
N THR A 41 9.76 16.00 23.57
CA THR A 41 8.78 15.34 22.69
C THR A 41 8.62 16.10 21.37
N SER A 42 8.55 17.43 21.41
CA SER A 42 8.46 18.24 20.20
C SER A 42 9.70 18.06 19.31
N ARG A 43 10.90 18.10 19.89
CA ARG A 43 12.14 17.87 19.15
C ARG A 43 12.25 16.44 18.62
N ALA A 44 11.82 15.45 19.38
CA ALA A 44 11.80 14.06 18.97
C ALA A 44 10.84 13.87 17.77
N ASN A 45 9.62 14.41 17.85
CA ASN A 45 8.68 14.36 16.74
C ASN A 45 9.24 15.01 15.48
N LEU A 46 9.81 16.21 15.57
CA LEU A 46 10.44 16.88 14.43
C LEU A 46 11.59 16.07 13.81
N ALA A 47 12.36 15.36 14.65
CA ALA A 47 13.48 14.55 14.18
C ALA A 47 13.03 13.21 13.55
N PHE A 48 12.02 12.56 14.14
CA PHE A 48 11.59 11.21 13.75
C PHE A 48 10.43 11.19 12.76
N GLU A 49 9.64 12.25 12.64
CA GLU A 49 8.53 12.33 11.69
C GLU A 49 8.99 12.06 10.24
N PRO A 50 10.05 12.71 9.73
CA PRO A 50 10.59 12.39 8.40
C PRO A 50 11.17 10.96 8.29
N LEU A 51 11.53 10.33 9.39
CA LEU A 51 12.01 8.95 9.40
C LEU A 51 10.84 7.97 9.30
N PHE A 52 9.77 8.19 10.07
CA PHE A 52 8.56 7.37 10.03
C PHE A 52 7.84 7.47 8.68
N GLU A 53 7.78 8.67 8.09
CA GLU A 53 7.25 8.84 6.73
C GLU A 53 8.04 8.03 5.70
N ARG A 54 9.37 8.07 5.77
CA ARG A 54 10.23 7.28 4.87
C ARG A 54 10.11 5.79 5.13
N GLN A 55 9.98 5.37 6.38
CA GLN A 55 9.74 3.97 6.72
C GLN A 55 8.42 3.48 6.13
N ALA A 56 7.32 4.22 6.30
CA ALA A 56 6.02 3.88 5.73
C ALA A 56 6.08 3.81 4.19
N GLN A 57 6.79 4.73 3.54
CA GLN A 57 7.04 4.67 2.09
C GLN A 57 7.83 3.42 1.69
N ALA A 58 8.89 3.09 2.41
CA ALA A 58 9.72 1.91 2.13
C ALA A 58 8.93 0.61 2.33
N GLU A 59 8.07 0.54 3.36
CA GLU A 59 7.17 -0.60 3.58
C GLU A 59 6.15 -0.74 2.46
N LYS A 60 5.56 0.37 1.99
CA LYS A 60 4.67 0.38 0.83
C LYS A 60 5.39 -0.14 -0.42
N ILE A 61 6.61 0.34 -0.69
CA ILE A 61 7.42 -0.13 -1.83
C ILE A 61 7.71 -1.62 -1.71
N ARG A 62 8.14 -2.11 -0.54
CA ARG A 62 8.38 -3.55 -0.32
C ARG A 62 7.13 -4.38 -0.53
N SER A 63 5.98 -3.92 -0.06
CA SER A 63 4.69 -4.60 -0.26
C SER A 63 4.35 -4.72 -1.73
N VAL A 64 4.41 -3.61 -2.47
CA VAL A 64 4.16 -3.60 -3.93
C VAL A 64 5.16 -4.48 -4.67
N GLN A 65 6.44 -4.39 -4.34
CA GLN A 65 7.49 -5.21 -4.94
C GLN A 65 7.24 -6.70 -4.70
N GLY A 66 6.92 -7.09 -3.47
CA GLY A 66 6.60 -8.48 -3.11
C GLY A 66 5.41 -9.01 -3.92
N MET A 67 4.37 -8.19 -4.08
CA MET A 67 3.21 -8.53 -4.90
C MET A 67 3.55 -8.67 -6.39
N LEU A 68 4.31 -7.73 -6.95
CA LEU A 68 4.74 -7.78 -8.36
C LEU A 68 5.61 -9.01 -8.64
N GLN A 69 6.49 -9.40 -7.73
CA GLN A 69 7.31 -10.61 -7.88
C GLN A 69 6.45 -11.87 -7.77
N ARG A 70 5.57 -11.96 -6.77
CA ARG A 70 4.70 -13.12 -6.55
C ARG A 70 3.76 -13.39 -7.72
N PHE A 71 3.23 -12.33 -8.34
CA PHE A 71 2.25 -12.42 -9.43
C PHE A 71 2.82 -11.96 -10.79
N ARG A 72 4.15 -12.02 -10.95
CA ARG A 72 4.86 -11.52 -12.14
C ARG A 72 4.28 -12.05 -13.46
N THR A 73 3.93 -13.33 -13.51
CA THR A 73 3.38 -13.96 -14.71
C THR A 73 2.03 -13.38 -15.09
N LEU A 74 1.14 -13.14 -14.11
CA LEU A 74 -0.18 -12.56 -14.34
C LEU A 74 -0.07 -11.11 -14.82
N PHE A 75 0.79 -10.29 -14.21
CA PHE A 75 1.00 -8.90 -14.64
C PHE A 75 1.55 -8.79 -16.06
N ASN A 76 2.40 -9.73 -16.47
CA ASN A 76 2.95 -9.77 -17.84
C ASN A 76 2.02 -10.44 -18.86
N LEU A 77 0.96 -11.09 -18.39
CA LEU A 77 0.11 -11.94 -19.22
C LEU A 77 -0.56 -11.20 -20.38
N PRO A 78 -1.16 -10.00 -20.21
CA PRO A 78 -1.72 -9.26 -21.34
C PRO A 78 -0.70 -9.05 -22.48
N SER A 79 0.56 -8.77 -22.12
CA SER A 79 1.63 -8.57 -23.10
C SER A 79 2.04 -9.87 -23.77
N ILE A 80 2.08 -10.98 -23.03
CA ILE A 80 2.40 -12.31 -23.57
C ILE A 80 1.31 -12.74 -24.56
N ILE A 81 0.04 -12.61 -24.19
CA ILE A 81 -1.11 -12.95 -25.04
C ILE A 81 -1.08 -12.10 -26.31
N ARG A 82 -0.94 -10.77 -26.19
CA ARG A 82 -0.86 -9.87 -27.34
C ARG A 82 0.31 -10.22 -28.26
N SER A 83 1.48 -10.54 -27.70
CA SER A 83 2.64 -10.96 -28.50
C SER A 83 2.42 -12.30 -29.20
N SER A 84 1.69 -13.24 -28.57
CA SER A 84 1.40 -14.55 -29.16
C SER A 84 0.42 -14.40 -30.32
N ILE A 85 -0.61 -13.57 -30.15
CA ILE A 85 -1.57 -13.21 -31.20
C ILE A 85 -0.84 -12.56 -32.39
N SER A 86 0.05 -11.59 -32.15
CA SER A 86 0.76 -10.92 -33.25
C SER A 86 1.70 -11.84 -34.05
N LYS A 87 2.14 -12.95 -33.44
CA LYS A 87 2.98 -13.97 -34.09
C LYS A 87 2.17 -15.06 -34.80
N GLY A 88 0.84 -15.06 -34.67
CA GLY A 88 -0.02 -16.14 -35.17
C GLY A 88 -0.05 -17.39 -34.29
N GLU A 89 0.55 -17.33 -33.08
CA GLU A 89 0.61 -18.44 -32.12
C GLU A 89 -0.69 -18.50 -31.29
N TYR A 90 -1.83 -18.74 -31.95
CA TYR A 90 -3.15 -18.59 -31.33
C TYR A 90 -3.44 -19.64 -30.24
N ASP A 91 -3.03 -20.89 -30.43
CA ASP A 91 -3.18 -21.95 -29.41
C ASP A 91 -2.40 -21.62 -28.12
N LEU A 92 -1.25 -20.97 -28.24
CA LEU A 92 -0.47 -20.49 -27.09
C LEU A 92 -1.24 -19.39 -26.35
N ALA A 93 -1.82 -18.44 -27.08
CA ALA A 93 -2.61 -17.35 -26.50
C ALA A 93 -3.82 -17.87 -25.71
N VAL A 94 -4.59 -18.81 -26.27
CA VAL A 94 -5.76 -19.42 -25.61
C VAL A 94 -5.34 -20.22 -24.38
N ARG A 95 -4.24 -20.97 -24.45
CA ARG A 95 -3.72 -21.73 -23.31
C ARG A 95 -3.30 -20.82 -22.14
N GLU A 96 -2.54 -19.77 -22.42
CA GLU A 96 -2.10 -18.81 -21.40
C GLU A 96 -3.30 -18.06 -20.79
N TYR A 97 -4.32 -17.74 -21.58
CA TYR A 97 -5.58 -17.19 -21.11
C TYR A 97 -6.33 -18.15 -20.16
N ASN A 98 -6.49 -19.41 -20.54
CA ASN A 98 -7.16 -20.43 -19.72
C ASN A 98 -6.41 -20.69 -18.40
N LYS A 99 -5.08 -20.68 -18.45
CA LYS A 99 -4.24 -20.75 -17.26
C LYS A 99 -4.48 -19.57 -16.32
N ALA A 100 -4.58 -18.35 -16.84
CA ALA A 100 -4.94 -17.17 -16.06
C ALA A 100 -6.29 -17.34 -15.36
N LYS A 101 -7.31 -17.77 -16.11
CA LYS A 101 -8.67 -17.96 -15.63
C LYS A 101 -8.72 -18.97 -14.48
N SER A 102 -7.95 -20.05 -14.57
CA SER A 102 -7.83 -21.06 -13.50
C SER A 102 -7.19 -20.52 -12.22
N ILE A 103 -6.20 -19.63 -12.34
CA ILE A 103 -5.47 -19.03 -11.21
C ILE A 103 -6.28 -17.86 -10.61
N ALA A 104 -7.10 -17.18 -11.41
CA ALA A 104 -7.92 -16.07 -10.99
C ALA A 104 -9.10 -16.49 -10.10
N LEU A 105 -9.70 -17.67 -10.36
CA LEU A 105 -10.87 -18.17 -9.64
C LEU A 105 -10.70 -18.23 -8.10
N PRO A 106 -9.54 -18.65 -7.56
CA PRO A 106 -9.33 -18.71 -6.10
C PRO A 106 -8.81 -17.40 -5.47
N SER A 107 -8.27 -16.47 -6.26
CA SER A 107 -7.52 -15.33 -5.71
C SER A 107 -8.37 -14.05 -5.62
N HIS A 108 -8.97 -13.82 -4.45
CA HIS A 108 -9.65 -12.57 -4.07
C HIS A 108 -8.68 -11.38 -3.88
N VAL A 109 -7.86 -11.08 -4.88
CA VAL A 109 -6.96 -9.93 -4.84
C VAL A 109 -7.56 -8.84 -5.73
N ASN A 110 -8.19 -7.83 -5.13
CA ASN A 110 -8.75 -6.67 -5.85
C ASN A 110 -7.75 -6.01 -6.81
N LEU A 111 -6.45 -6.11 -6.54
CA LEU A 111 -5.37 -5.61 -7.40
C LEU A 111 -5.30 -6.35 -8.76
N LEU A 112 -5.57 -7.65 -8.78
CA LEU A 112 -5.50 -8.47 -10.01
C LEU A 112 -6.72 -8.28 -10.90
N LYS A 113 -7.83 -7.76 -10.35
CA LYS A 113 -9.06 -7.50 -11.11
C LYS A 113 -8.81 -6.70 -12.38
N ARG A 114 -8.05 -5.60 -12.27
CA ARG A 114 -7.72 -4.75 -13.43
C ARG A 114 -6.88 -5.48 -14.48
N VAL A 115 -5.95 -6.33 -14.06
CA VAL A 115 -5.12 -7.11 -14.99
C VAL A 115 -5.99 -8.12 -15.73
N LEU A 116 -6.91 -8.78 -15.02
CA LEU A 116 -7.84 -9.74 -15.61
C LEU A 116 -8.82 -9.07 -16.59
N GLU A 117 -9.34 -7.89 -16.25
CA GLU A 117 -10.17 -7.08 -17.15
C GLU A 117 -9.42 -6.74 -18.45
N GLU A 118 -8.14 -6.36 -18.36
CA GLU A 118 -7.32 -6.11 -19.54
C GLU A 118 -7.04 -7.39 -20.35
N VAL A 119 -6.82 -8.53 -19.68
CA VAL A 119 -6.67 -9.82 -20.37
C VAL A 119 -7.95 -10.20 -21.13
N GLU A 120 -9.12 -10.05 -20.50
CA GLU A 120 -10.42 -10.31 -21.13
C GLU A 120 -10.64 -9.40 -22.34
N LYS A 121 -10.32 -8.11 -22.21
CA LYS A 121 -10.40 -7.15 -23.32
C LYS A 121 -9.53 -7.57 -24.51
N VAL A 122 -8.27 -7.95 -24.27
CA VAL A 122 -7.37 -8.43 -25.35
C VAL A 122 -7.93 -9.68 -26.03
N MET A 123 -8.54 -10.60 -25.27
CA MET A 123 -9.17 -11.79 -25.85
C MET A 123 -10.44 -11.46 -26.64
N LEU A 124 -11.24 -10.48 -26.22
CA LEU A 124 -12.40 -10.02 -26.98
C LEU A 124 -12.00 -9.38 -28.31
N GLU A 125 -10.96 -8.53 -28.30
CA GLU A 125 -10.39 -7.94 -29.52
C GLU A 125 -9.84 -9.04 -30.44
N PHE A 126 -9.22 -10.07 -29.89
CA PHE A 126 -8.76 -11.23 -30.64
C PHE A 126 -9.92 -12.00 -31.29
N LYS A 127 -10.99 -12.33 -30.53
CA LYS A 127 -12.19 -12.97 -31.08
C LYS A 127 -12.80 -12.16 -32.21
N ALA A 128 -12.90 -10.83 -32.05
CA ALA A 128 -13.41 -9.95 -33.10
C ALA A 128 -12.54 -9.98 -34.38
N THR A 129 -11.22 -10.10 -34.22
CA THR A 129 -10.28 -10.24 -35.33
C THR A 129 -10.44 -11.58 -36.04
N LEU A 130 -10.64 -12.67 -35.29
CA LEU A 130 -10.94 -13.99 -35.85
C LEU A 130 -12.26 -13.99 -36.63
N TYR A 131 -13.34 -13.41 -36.09
CA TYR A 131 -14.62 -13.29 -36.80
C TYR A 131 -14.48 -12.53 -38.12
N LYS A 132 -13.76 -11.40 -38.13
CA LYS A 132 -13.48 -10.65 -39.36
C LYS A 132 -12.66 -11.45 -40.36
N SER A 133 -11.72 -12.26 -39.90
CA SER A 133 -10.98 -13.14 -40.81
C SER A 133 -11.93 -14.14 -41.48
N MET A 134 -12.87 -14.74 -40.74
CA MET A 134 -13.84 -15.70 -41.27
C MET A 134 -14.81 -15.12 -42.31
N GLU A 135 -14.95 -13.80 -42.40
CA GLU A 135 -15.75 -13.13 -43.44
C GLU A 135 -15.06 -13.11 -44.82
N ASP A 136 -13.75 -13.42 -44.89
CA ASP A 136 -13.02 -13.47 -46.16
C ASP A 136 -13.35 -14.75 -46.94
N PRO A 137 -13.96 -14.64 -48.15
CA PRO A 137 -14.38 -15.78 -48.96
C PRO A 137 -13.21 -16.59 -49.55
N LYS A 138 -11.95 -16.18 -49.37
CA LYS A 138 -10.76 -16.90 -49.84
C LYS A 138 -10.02 -17.70 -48.75
N ILE A 139 -10.59 -17.82 -47.56
CA ILE A 139 -9.97 -18.59 -46.49
C ILE A 139 -9.93 -20.08 -46.82
N ASP A 140 -8.76 -20.68 -46.58
CA ASP A 140 -8.56 -22.12 -46.66
C ASP A 140 -9.37 -22.86 -45.58
N PHE A 141 -9.92 -24.02 -45.94
CA PHE A 141 -10.81 -24.80 -45.07
C PHE A 141 -10.13 -25.18 -43.74
N THR A 142 -8.84 -25.52 -43.77
CA THR A 142 -8.06 -25.84 -42.57
C THR A 142 -7.87 -24.62 -41.65
N SER A 143 -7.76 -23.42 -42.22
CA SER A 143 -7.68 -22.18 -41.43
C SER A 143 -9.03 -21.82 -40.81
N LEU A 144 -10.13 -22.10 -41.52
CA LEU A 144 -11.49 -21.93 -41.01
C LEU A 144 -11.79 -22.89 -39.85
N GLU A 145 -11.47 -24.17 -40.00
CA GLU A 145 -11.66 -25.20 -38.96
C GLU A 145 -10.88 -24.86 -37.69
N ASN A 146 -9.62 -24.44 -37.83
CA ASN A 146 -8.80 -23.99 -36.69
C ASN A 146 -9.38 -22.75 -36.01
N THR A 147 -9.89 -21.79 -36.78
CA THR A 147 -10.50 -20.58 -36.22
C THR A 147 -11.77 -20.90 -35.43
N VAL A 148 -12.63 -21.79 -35.96
CA VAL A 148 -13.84 -22.25 -35.25
C VAL A 148 -13.47 -23.00 -33.97
N ARG A 149 -12.45 -23.87 -34.01
CA ARG A 149 -11.93 -24.57 -32.83
C ARG A 149 -11.49 -23.60 -31.74
N LEU A 150 -10.71 -22.57 -32.09
CA LEU A 150 -10.22 -21.55 -31.16
C LEU A 150 -11.33 -20.69 -30.55
N LEU A 151 -12.46 -20.52 -31.26
CA LEU A 151 -13.62 -19.77 -30.75
C LEU A 151 -14.49 -20.58 -29.78
N LEU A 152 -14.46 -21.91 -29.87
CA LEU A 152 -15.21 -22.84 -29.03
C LEU A 152 -14.52 -23.17 -27.69
N GLU A 153 -13.21 -22.93 -27.59
CA GLU A 153 -12.42 -22.99 -26.34
C GLU A 153 -12.57 -21.73 -25.47
#